data_AF-A0A9W8JR73-F1
#
_entry.id   AF-A0A9W8JR73-F1
#
_cell.length_a   1.000
_cell.length_b   1.000
_cell.length_c   1.000
_cell.angle_alpha   90.00
_cell.angle_beta   90.00
_cell.angle_gamma   90.00
#
_symmetry.space_group_name_H-M   'P 1'
#
loop_
_entity.id
_entity.type
_entity.pdbx_description
1 polymer ?
#
loop_
_entity_poly.entity_id
_entity_poly.type
_entity_poly.pdbx_seq_one_letter_code
_entity_poly.pdbx_strand_id
1 'polypeptide(L)'
;MSTKPKQEAKVAVLKGQEAEDKVLEYVKKMNRPYGAVDVAANLKGAVPKTATQKILVALAEKGELTQKVYGKTTFFVYNQDKIDSLPPDKITDLKSELAKIEDENKALAAEVKSYSSELSKTKATPTDEEIDRQIADTQKAIAQMMVSLQPLRSGAPPVSAEERARVYADWEKWRPEWIKRRKVFTTLWQLATDPLPPQDAKNLEDDLGIERDSPEHAALEKGPLCAQAINPLKRKR
;
A
#
# COMPACT_ATOMS: atom_id res chain seq x y z
N MET A 1 -8.20 -2.43 -14.90
CA MET A 1 -8.10 -3.73 -14.22
C MET A 1 -9.52 -4.22 -13.94
N SER A 2 -10.14 -4.91 -14.90
CA SER A 2 -11.49 -5.46 -14.74
C SER A 2 -11.44 -6.67 -13.81
N THR A 3 -11.95 -6.53 -12.60
CA THR A 3 -12.11 -7.63 -11.65
C THR A 3 -13.17 -8.59 -12.17
N LYS A 4 -12.74 -9.75 -12.69
CA LYS A 4 -13.63 -10.89 -12.96
C LYS A 4 -14.39 -11.27 -11.69
N PRO A 5 -15.69 -11.59 -11.77
CA PRO A 5 -16.44 -12.07 -10.62
C PRO A 5 -15.88 -13.42 -10.17
N LYS A 6 -15.65 -13.52 -8.86
CA LYS A 6 -15.17 -14.72 -8.16
C LYS A 6 -16.16 -15.86 -8.44
N GLN A 7 -15.72 -16.93 -9.12
CA GLN A 7 -16.52 -18.15 -9.27
C GLN A 7 -16.76 -18.73 -7.87
N GLU A 8 -18.02 -18.75 -7.44
CA GLU A 8 -18.43 -19.47 -6.23
C GLU A 8 -18.13 -20.96 -6.41
N ALA A 9 -17.48 -21.57 -5.41
CA ALA A 9 -17.21 -22.99 -5.39
C ALA A 9 -18.53 -23.76 -5.57
N LYS A 10 -18.63 -24.59 -6.63
CA LYS A 10 -19.81 -25.44 -6.87
C LYS A 10 -20.02 -26.34 -5.66
N VAL A 11 -21.09 -26.08 -4.90
CA VAL A 11 -21.53 -26.93 -3.80
C VAL A 11 -21.88 -28.31 -4.38
N ALA A 12 -21.40 -29.37 -3.74
CA ALA A 12 -21.68 -30.74 -4.16
C ALA A 12 -23.19 -31.01 -4.15
N VAL A 13 -23.69 -31.63 -5.23
CA VAL A 13 -25.11 -31.96 -5.37
C VAL A 13 -25.42 -33.19 -4.51
N LEU A 14 -26.20 -32.99 -3.45
CA LEU A 14 -26.68 -34.05 -2.57
C LEU A 14 -27.78 -34.87 -3.24
N LYS A 15 -27.85 -36.15 -2.93
CA LYS A 15 -28.82 -37.09 -3.52
C LYS A 15 -29.47 -37.97 -2.45
N GLY A 16 -30.66 -38.48 -2.76
CA GLY A 16 -31.37 -39.43 -1.90
C GLY A 16 -31.64 -38.87 -0.50
N GLN A 17 -31.41 -39.71 0.51
CA GLN A 17 -31.70 -39.39 1.91
C GLN A 17 -30.91 -38.17 2.41
N GLU A 18 -29.65 -38.01 2.00
CA GLU A 18 -28.82 -36.86 2.40
C GLU A 18 -29.41 -35.52 1.94
N ALA A 19 -30.06 -35.50 0.77
CA ALA A 19 -30.75 -34.32 0.28
C ALA A 19 -32.02 -34.04 1.08
N GLU A 20 -32.78 -35.09 1.44
CA GLU A 20 -33.99 -34.98 2.25
C GLU A 20 -33.69 -34.45 3.66
N ASP A 21 -32.69 -35.05 4.33
CA ASP A 21 -32.25 -34.64 5.66
C ASP A 21 -31.76 -33.20 5.65
N LYS A 22 -31.04 -32.79 4.59
CA LYS A 22 -30.54 -31.41 4.48
C LYS A 22 -31.64 -30.38 4.29
N VAL A 23 -32.67 -30.72 3.49
CA VAL A 23 -33.85 -29.85 3.33
C VAL A 23 -34.61 -29.75 4.66
N LEU A 24 -34.82 -30.87 5.35
CA LEU A 24 -35.53 -30.90 6.63
C LEU A 24 -34.77 -30.09 7.70
N GLU A 25 -33.46 -30.30 7.83
CA GLU A 25 -32.58 -29.56 8.74
C GLU A 25 -32.69 -28.05 8.48
N TYR A 26 -32.63 -27.64 7.21
CA TYR A 26 -32.73 -26.24 6.83
C TYR A 26 -34.09 -25.63 7.20
N VAL A 27 -35.19 -26.29 6.86
CA VAL A 27 -36.55 -25.79 7.12
C VAL A 27 -36.82 -25.74 8.63
N LYS A 28 -36.37 -26.75 9.39
CA LYS A 28 -36.46 -26.77 10.86
C LYS A 28 -35.64 -25.65 11.50
N LYS A 29 -34.40 -25.44 11.05
CA LYS A 29 -33.51 -24.39 11.58
C LYS A 29 -34.04 -22.98 11.32
N MET A 30 -34.56 -22.72 10.12
CA MET A 30 -35.07 -21.40 9.79
C MET A 30 -36.46 -21.14 10.35
N ASN A 31 -37.26 -22.19 10.55
CA ASN A 31 -38.64 -22.17 11.07
C ASN A 31 -39.53 -21.07 10.44
N ARG A 32 -39.31 -20.77 9.16
CA ARG A 32 -40.02 -19.75 8.37
C ARG A 32 -40.73 -20.43 7.19
N PRO A 33 -41.94 -19.98 6.78
CA PRO A 33 -42.60 -20.49 5.59
C PRO A 33 -41.81 -20.12 4.33
N TYR A 34 -41.43 -21.12 3.53
CA TYR A 34 -40.71 -20.92 2.27
C TYR A 34 -41.34 -21.69 1.12
N GLY A 35 -41.21 -21.16 -0.10
CA GLY A 35 -41.49 -21.91 -1.32
C GLY A 35 -40.30 -22.80 -1.71
N ALA A 36 -40.53 -23.81 -2.54
CA ALA A 36 -39.46 -24.71 -2.99
C ALA A 36 -38.33 -24.00 -3.76
N VAL A 37 -38.66 -22.89 -4.44
CA VAL A 37 -37.68 -22.06 -5.14
C VAL A 37 -36.72 -21.41 -4.15
N ASP A 38 -37.26 -20.84 -3.07
CA ASP A 38 -36.49 -20.15 -2.03
C ASP A 38 -35.60 -21.15 -1.28
N VAL A 39 -36.14 -22.32 -0.92
CA VAL A 39 -35.35 -23.37 -0.25
C VAL A 39 -34.19 -23.83 -1.14
N ALA A 40 -34.43 -24.07 -2.43
CA ALA A 40 -33.37 -24.49 -3.35
C ALA A 40 -32.29 -23.40 -3.54
N ALA A 41 -32.70 -22.12 -3.58
CA ALA A 41 -31.77 -20.98 -3.67
C ALA A 41 -30.94 -20.82 -2.39
N ASN A 42 -31.58 -20.93 -1.21
CA ASN A 42 -30.91 -20.81 0.09
C ASN A 42 -29.93 -21.96 0.37
N LEU A 43 -30.18 -23.13 -0.18
CA LEU A 43 -29.26 -24.27 -0.18
C LEU A 43 -28.13 -24.14 -1.21
N LYS A 44 -28.02 -23.00 -1.92
CA LYS A 44 -26.95 -22.68 -2.88
C LYS A 44 -26.69 -23.76 -3.92
N GLY A 45 -27.76 -24.41 -4.40
CA GLY A 45 -27.66 -25.46 -5.40
C GLY A 45 -27.22 -26.83 -4.89
N ALA A 46 -27.09 -27.04 -3.56
CA ALA A 46 -26.82 -28.35 -2.97
C ALA A 46 -27.93 -29.37 -3.29
N VAL A 47 -29.17 -28.91 -3.43
CA VAL A 47 -30.32 -29.71 -3.87
C VAL A 47 -30.98 -29.00 -5.06
N PRO A 48 -31.10 -29.65 -6.24
CA PRO A 48 -31.71 -29.03 -7.42
C PRO A 48 -33.18 -28.68 -7.18
N LYS A 49 -33.66 -27.58 -7.76
CA LYS A 49 -35.03 -27.06 -7.59
C LYS A 49 -36.14 -28.11 -7.72
N THR A 50 -36.04 -28.97 -8.72
CA THR A 50 -37.03 -30.03 -8.97
C THR A 50 -37.00 -31.12 -7.90
N ALA A 51 -35.80 -31.46 -7.41
CA ALA A 51 -35.62 -32.39 -6.29
C ALA A 51 -36.13 -31.78 -4.98
N THR A 52 -35.82 -30.50 -4.71
CA THR A 52 -36.31 -29.77 -3.53
C THR A 52 -37.83 -29.75 -3.46
N GLN A 53 -38.52 -29.49 -4.57
CA GLN A 53 -39.99 -29.53 -4.62
C GLN A 53 -40.53 -30.92 -4.27
N LYS A 54 -39.95 -31.99 -4.82
CA LYS A 54 -40.38 -33.36 -4.53
C LYS A 54 -40.14 -33.74 -3.07
N ILE A 55 -38.97 -33.38 -2.54
CA ILE A 55 -38.59 -33.64 -1.16
C ILE A 55 -39.53 -32.89 -0.19
N LEU A 56 -39.83 -31.61 -0.43
CA LEU A 56 -40.73 -30.84 0.43
C LEU A 56 -42.15 -31.42 0.46
N VAL A 57 -42.66 -31.88 -0.69
CA VAL A 57 -43.97 -32.57 -0.76
C VAL A 57 -43.92 -33.89 -0.01
N ALA A 58 -42.90 -34.72 -0.22
CA ALA A 58 -42.74 -35.99 0.50
C ALA A 58 -42.61 -35.79 2.02
N LEU A 59 -41.88 -34.78 2.47
CA LEU A 59 -41.77 -34.43 3.89
C LEU A 59 -43.09 -33.91 4.46
N ALA A 60 -43.90 -33.22 3.66
CA ALA A 60 -45.24 -32.81 4.06
C ALA A 60 -46.20 -34.01 4.17
N GLU A 61 -46.13 -34.97 3.24
CA GLU A 61 -46.89 -36.22 3.30
C GLU A 61 -46.50 -37.10 4.49
N LYS A 62 -45.22 -37.13 4.86
CA LYS A 62 -44.71 -37.78 6.09
C LYS A 62 -45.10 -37.05 7.38
N GLY A 63 -45.73 -35.88 7.28
CA GLY A 63 -46.13 -35.05 8.43
C GLY A 63 -44.98 -34.32 9.12
N GLU A 64 -43.78 -34.30 8.53
CA GLU A 64 -42.64 -33.50 9.03
C GLU A 64 -42.81 -32.01 8.75
N LEU A 65 -43.47 -31.67 7.64
CA LEU A 65 -43.76 -30.31 7.23
C LEU A 65 -45.26 -30.07 7.11
N THR A 66 -45.68 -28.85 7.34
CA THR A 66 -47.02 -28.37 6.97
C THR A 66 -46.93 -27.64 5.64
N GLN A 67 -47.80 -27.98 4.69
CA GLN A 67 -47.87 -27.31 3.40
C GLN A 67 -49.18 -26.52 3.25
N LYS A 68 -49.11 -25.37 2.60
CA LYS A 68 -50.29 -24.58 2.22
C LYS A 68 -50.12 -23.97 0.84
N VAL A 69 -51.15 -24.13 0.00
CA VAL A 69 -51.17 -23.63 -1.36
C VAL A 69 -51.80 -22.23 -1.38
N TYR A 70 -51.10 -21.28 -2.00
CA TYR A 70 -51.57 -19.92 -2.26
C TYR A 70 -51.46 -19.64 -3.76
N GLY A 71 -52.60 -19.70 -4.46
CA GLY A 71 -52.65 -19.56 -5.91
C GLY A 71 -51.81 -20.64 -6.60
N LYS A 72 -50.73 -20.23 -7.28
CA LYS A 72 -49.81 -21.14 -8.00
C LYS A 72 -48.61 -21.62 -7.17
N THR A 73 -48.46 -21.14 -5.94
CA THR A 73 -47.26 -21.38 -5.11
C THR A 73 -47.63 -22.11 -3.83
N THR A 74 -46.87 -23.17 -3.50
CA THR A 74 -47.00 -23.90 -2.24
C THR A 74 -45.89 -23.47 -1.29
N PHE A 75 -46.27 -23.11 -0.07
CA PHE A 75 -45.36 -22.80 1.02
C PHE A 75 -45.29 -23.98 1.98
N PHE A 76 -44.09 -24.24 2.47
CA PHE A 76 -43.76 -25.30 3.40
C PHE A 76 -43.15 -24.68 4.66
N VAL A 77 -43.55 -25.18 5.82
CA VAL A 77 -42.98 -24.82 7.12
C VAL A 77 -42.81 -26.09 7.95
N TYR A 78 -41.87 -26.10 8.89
CA TYR A 78 -41.73 -27.21 9.82
C TYR A 78 -43.03 -27.38 10.62
N ASN A 79 -43.45 -28.63 10.84
CA ASN A 79 -44.66 -28.90 11.59
C ASN A 79 -44.53 -28.38 13.03
N GLN A 80 -45.29 -27.32 13.38
CA GLN A 80 -45.22 -26.69 14.70
C GLN A 80 -45.76 -27.59 15.80
N ASP A 81 -46.62 -28.56 15.48
CA ASP A 81 -47.13 -29.53 16.46
C ASP A 81 -46.02 -30.47 16.98
N LYS A 82 -44.90 -30.56 16.24
CA LYS A 82 -43.70 -31.31 16.66
C LYS A 82 -42.73 -30.47 17.51
N ILE A 83 -43.07 -29.22 17.79
CA ILE A 83 -42.28 -28.35 18.67
C ILE A 83 -42.94 -28.36 20.04
N ASP A 84 -42.19 -28.77 21.06
CA ASP A 84 -42.69 -28.76 22.44
C ASP A 84 -43.05 -27.34 22.88
N SER A 85 -44.27 -27.17 23.35
CA SER A 85 -44.71 -25.92 23.97
C SER A 85 -44.10 -25.80 25.37
N LEU A 86 -43.41 -24.70 25.63
CA LEU A 86 -42.81 -24.45 26.92
C LEU A 86 -43.85 -23.92 27.93
N PRO A 87 -43.81 -24.36 29.19
CA PRO A 87 -44.65 -23.79 30.25
C PRO A 87 -44.39 -22.29 30.45
N PRO A 88 -45.39 -21.50 30.88
CA PRO A 88 -45.25 -20.07 31.13
C PRO A 88 -44.13 -19.71 32.12
N ASP A 89 -43.91 -20.55 33.12
CA ASP A 89 -42.86 -20.34 34.14
C ASP A 89 -41.47 -20.41 33.51
N LYS A 90 -41.20 -21.44 32.70
CA LYS A 90 -39.91 -21.58 31.99
C LYS A 90 -39.67 -20.43 31.01
N ILE A 91 -40.73 -19.90 30.38
CA ILE A 91 -40.62 -18.73 29.50
C ILE A 91 -40.20 -17.50 30.31
N THR A 92 -40.71 -17.35 31.52
CA THR A 92 -40.37 -16.24 32.42
C THR A 92 -38.91 -16.34 32.87
N ASP A 93 -38.46 -17.53 33.24
CA ASP A 93 -37.06 -17.80 33.61
C ASP A 93 -36.11 -17.48 32.46
N LEU A 94 -36.39 -17.97 31.25
CA LEU A 94 -35.58 -17.70 30.06
C LEU A 94 -35.55 -16.21 29.69
N LYS A 95 -36.64 -15.47 29.89
CA LYS A 95 -36.66 -14.02 29.68
C LYS A 95 -35.77 -13.29 30.69
N SER A 96 -35.77 -13.73 31.94
CA SER A 96 -34.89 -13.16 32.97
C SER A 96 -33.42 -13.45 32.66
N GLU A 97 -33.10 -14.67 32.23
CA GLU A 97 -31.75 -15.04 31.82
C GLU A 97 -31.28 -14.24 30.59
N LEU A 98 -32.16 -14.09 29.59
CA LEU A 98 -31.87 -13.30 28.39
C LEU A 98 -31.58 -11.84 28.75
N ALA A 99 -32.39 -11.22 29.61
CA ALA A 99 -32.16 -9.84 30.06
C ALA A 99 -30.80 -9.70 30.76
N LYS A 100 -30.44 -10.66 31.62
CA LYS A 100 -29.14 -10.68 32.29
C LYS A 100 -27.98 -10.77 31.30
N ILE A 101 -28.07 -11.69 30.34
CA ILE A 101 -27.03 -11.89 29.31
C ILE A 101 -26.93 -10.65 28.40
N GLU A 102 -28.04 -10.00 28.07
CA GLU A 102 -28.03 -8.75 27.28
C GLU A 102 -27.32 -7.62 28.03
N ASP A 103 -27.54 -7.48 29.33
CA ASP A 103 -26.89 -6.45 30.13
C ASP A 103 -25.39 -6.74 30.34
N GLU A 104 -25.01 -8.01 30.56
CA GLU A 104 -23.60 -8.44 30.57
C GLU A 104 -22.91 -8.16 29.22
N ASN A 105 -23.57 -8.44 28.10
CA ASN A 105 -23.04 -8.13 26.77
C ASN A 105 -22.85 -6.63 26.54
N LYS A 106 -23.78 -5.79 27.01
CA LYS A 106 -23.64 -4.33 26.92
C LYS A 106 -22.45 -3.84 27.73
N ALA A 107 -22.26 -4.37 28.95
CA ALA A 107 -21.14 -4.02 29.81
C ALA A 107 -19.80 -4.41 29.15
N LEU A 108 -19.67 -5.66 28.68
CA LEU A 108 -18.47 -6.13 27.99
C LEU A 108 -18.18 -5.35 26.71
N ALA A 109 -19.20 -4.99 25.93
CA ALA A 109 -19.02 -4.16 24.74
C ALA A 109 -18.47 -2.76 25.08
N ALA A 110 -18.90 -2.18 26.20
CA ALA A 110 -18.38 -0.90 26.68
C ALA A 110 -16.91 -1.02 27.13
N GLU A 111 -16.55 -2.09 27.84
CA GLU A 111 -15.16 -2.37 28.24
C GLU A 111 -14.24 -2.55 27.04
N VAL A 112 -14.65 -3.35 26.05
CA VAL A 112 -13.90 -3.53 24.79
C VAL A 112 -13.66 -2.20 24.09
N LYS A 113 -14.66 -1.31 24.09
CA LYS A 113 -14.51 0.03 23.52
C LYS A 113 -13.51 0.88 24.30
N SER A 114 -13.50 0.78 25.63
CA SER A 114 -12.52 1.48 26.47
C SER A 114 -11.10 0.98 26.22
N TYR A 115 -10.88 -0.34 26.33
CA TYR A 115 -9.56 -0.93 26.15
C TYR A 115 -9.01 -0.76 24.74
N SER A 116 -9.87 -0.80 23.70
CA SER A 116 -9.42 -0.50 22.34
C SER A 116 -9.00 0.96 22.16
N SER A 117 -9.67 1.90 22.82
CA SER A 117 -9.26 3.31 22.84
C SER A 117 -7.92 3.50 23.55
N GLU A 118 -7.73 2.88 24.71
CA GLU A 118 -6.47 2.93 25.46
C GLU A 118 -5.32 2.30 24.66
N LEU A 119 -5.54 1.11 24.10
CA LEU A 119 -4.54 0.43 23.26
C LEU A 119 -4.16 1.29 22.05
N SER A 120 -5.13 1.96 21.42
CA SER A 120 -4.86 2.86 20.30
C SER A 120 -4.01 4.05 20.72
N LYS A 121 -4.24 4.62 21.92
CA LYS A 121 -3.42 5.71 22.45
C LYS A 121 -2.00 5.23 22.72
N THR A 122 -1.84 4.11 23.42
CA THR A 122 -0.53 3.54 23.76
C THR A 122 0.28 3.18 22.51
N LYS A 123 -0.37 2.64 21.48
CA LYS A 123 0.30 2.34 20.20
C LYS A 123 0.65 3.58 19.37
N ALA A 124 -0.03 4.70 19.58
CA ALA A 124 0.27 5.95 18.90
C ALA A 124 1.46 6.70 19.54
N THR A 125 1.75 6.41 20.80
CA THR A 125 2.98 6.88 21.47
C THR A 125 4.20 6.10 20.97
N PRO A 126 5.27 6.78 20.54
CA PRO A 126 6.53 6.13 20.21
C PRO A 126 7.11 5.43 21.43
N THR A 127 7.88 4.38 21.18
CA THR A 127 8.63 3.66 22.22
C THR A 127 9.78 4.52 22.75
N ASP A 128 10.26 4.24 23.96
CA ASP A 128 11.39 4.96 24.56
C ASP A 128 12.62 4.95 23.64
N GLU A 129 12.91 3.81 23.00
CA GLU A 129 14.01 3.69 22.03
C GLU A 129 13.82 4.55 20.76
N GLU A 130 12.58 4.76 20.33
CA GLU A 130 12.27 5.65 19.20
C GLU A 130 12.37 7.12 19.61
N ILE A 131 11.94 7.45 20.83
CA ILE A 131 12.10 8.79 21.41
C ILE A 131 13.59 9.14 21.52
N ASP A 132 14.41 8.24 22.06
CA ASP A 132 15.86 8.45 22.19
C ASP A 132 16.52 8.68 20.82
N ARG A 133 16.13 7.89 19.81
CA ARG A 133 16.60 8.09 18.43
C ARG A 133 16.17 9.44 17.86
N GLN A 134 14.91 9.83 18.03
CA GLN A 134 14.41 11.13 17.57
C GLN A 134 15.13 12.31 18.26
N ILE A 135 15.42 12.18 19.55
CA ILE A 135 16.20 13.18 20.31
C ILE A 135 17.60 13.29 19.71
N ALA A 136 18.31 12.17 19.52
CA ALA A 136 19.66 12.17 18.96
C ALA A 136 19.71 12.78 17.55
N ASP A 137 18.76 12.43 16.68
CA ASP A 137 18.66 12.98 15.32
C ASP A 137 18.36 14.48 15.34
N THR A 138 17.45 14.91 16.21
CA THR A 138 17.11 16.33 16.35
C THR A 138 18.29 17.13 16.88
N GLN A 139 19.01 16.61 17.88
CA GLN A 139 20.23 17.25 18.41
C GLN A 139 21.31 17.38 17.33
N LYS A 140 21.51 16.33 16.52
CA LYS A 140 22.44 16.35 15.40
C LYS A 140 22.04 17.40 14.36
N ALA A 141 20.75 17.48 14.01
CA ALA A 141 20.25 18.49 13.07
C ALA A 141 20.45 19.91 13.60
N ILE A 142 20.19 20.15 14.90
CA ILE A 142 20.46 21.43 15.55
C ILE A 142 21.94 21.78 15.45
N ALA A 143 22.83 20.84 15.77
CA ALA A 143 24.28 21.09 15.70
C ALA A 143 24.73 21.45 14.27
N GLN A 144 24.24 20.74 13.25
CA GLN A 144 24.53 21.05 11.85
C GLN A 144 24.02 22.44 11.44
N MET A 145 22.78 22.76 11.82
CA MET A 145 22.18 24.07 11.55
C MET A 145 22.96 25.20 12.22
N MET A 146 23.43 24.98 13.46
CA MET A 146 24.26 25.95 14.18
C MET A 146 25.60 26.19 13.49
N VAL A 147 26.27 25.14 13.01
CA VAL A 147 27.50 25.26 12.23
C VAL A 147 27.25 26.07 10.95
N SER A 148 26.17 25.79 10.22
CA SER A 148 25.82 26.54 9.01
C SER A 148 25.48 28.00 9.29
N LEU A 149 24.94 28.32 10.47
CA LEU A 149 24.61 29.69 10.87
C LEU A 149 25.81 30.47 11.40
N GLN A 150 26.87 29.78 11.85
CA GLN A 150 28.04 30.42 12.47
C GLN A 150 28.68 31.49 11.56
N PRO A 151 28.92 31.28 10.25
CA PRO A 151 29.49 32.30 9.37
C PRO A 151 28.61 33.55 9.24
N LEU A 152 27.28 33.36 9.19
CA LEU A 152 26.32 34.48 9.14
C LEU A 152 26.34 35.27 10.44
N ARG A 153 26.47 34.59 11.58
CA ARG A 153 26.56 35.21 12.91
C ARG A 153 27.89 35.91 13.15
N SER A 154 28.98 35.44 12.54
CA SER A 154 30.31 36.07 12.63
C SER A 154 30.47 37.26 11.69
N GLY A 155 29.40 37.73 11.04
CA GLY A 155 29.43 38.91 10.18
C GLY A 155 30.03 38.69 8.80
N ALA A 156 30.10 37.43 8.32
CA ALA A 156 30.48 37.19 6.93
C ALA A 156 29.45 37.85 6.00
N PRO A 157 29.88 38.68 5.03
CA PRO A 157 28.95 39.34 4.13
C PRO A 157 28.19 38.26 3.32
N PRO A 158 26.86 38.30 3.31
CA PRO A 158 26.09 37.36 2.50
C PRO A 158 26.39 37.64 1.03
N VAL A 159 26.82 36.63 0.28
CA VAL A 159 26.95 36.73 -1.19
C VAL A 159 25.57 37.09 -1.74
N SER A 160 25.47 38.26 -2.36
CA SER A 160 24.20 38.75 -2.88
C SER A 160 23.73 37.85 -4.04
N ALA A 161 22.43 37.86 -4.32
CA ALA A 161 21.89 37.13 -5.47
C ALA A 161 22.54 37.61 -6.79
N GLU A 162 22.88 38.89 -6.87
CA GLU A 162 23.50 39.54 -8.02
C GLU A 162 24.96 39.10 -8.20
N GLU A 163 25.76 39.09 -7.12
CA GLU A 163 27.14 38.61 -7.13
C GLU A 163 27.20 37.13 -7.54
N ARG A 164 26.30 36.32 -6.99
CA ARG A 164 26.19 34.91 -7.36
C ARG A 164 25.85 34.74 -8.83
N ALA A 165 24.85 35.47 -9.34
CA ALA A 165 24.47 35.41 -10.75
C ALA A 165 25.62 35.82 -11.68
N ARG A 166 26.38 36.86 -11.30
CA ARG A 166 27.57 37.29 -12.04
C ARG A 166 28.64 36.20 -12.09
N VAL A 167 28.96 35.56 -10.96
CA VAL A 167 29.95 34.47 -10.90
C VAL A 167 29.52 33.29 -11.78
N TYR A 168 28.24 32.92 -11.78
CA TYR A 168 27.73 31.88 -12.69
C TYR A 168 27.82 32.29 -14.16
N ALA A 169 27.45 33.53 -14.51
CA ALA A 169 27.56 34.02 -15.87
C ALA A 169 29.03 34.07 -16.36
N ASP A 170 29.95 34.48 -15.50
CA ASP A 170 31.39 34.46 -15.80
C ASP A 170 31.90 33.02 -15.98
N TRP A 171 31.46 32.07 -15.14
CA TRP A 171 31.80 30.65 -15.29
C TRP A 171 31.28 30.07 -16.61
N GLU A 172 30.02 30.32 -16.96
CA GLU A 172 29.41 29.86 -18.21
C GLU A 172 30.09 30.45 -19.45
N LYS A 173 30.62 31.68 -19.35
CA LYS A 173 31.33 32.35 -20.44
C LYS A 173 32.78 31.88 -20.57
N TRP A 174 33.55 31.93 -19.49
CA TRP A 174 35.01 31.78 -19.56
C TRP A 174 35.45 30.33 -19.66
N ARG A 175 34.70 29.39 -19.08
CA ARG A 175 35.00 27.96 -19.18
C ARG A 175 35.01 27.43 -20.62
N PRO A 176 33.94 27.57 -21.43
CA PRO A 176 33.95 27.07 -22.80
C PRO A 176 34.99 27.80 -23.66
N GLU A 177 35.22 29.09 -23.40
CA GLU A 177 36.24 29.88 -24.07
C GLU A 177 37.66 29.38 -23.79
N TRP A 178 37.99 29.04 -22.54
CA TRP A 178 39.26 28.41 -22.17
C TRP A 178 39.45 27.07 -22.89
N ILE A 179 38.46 26.18 -22.82
CA ILE A 179 38.52 24.87 -23.50
C ILE A 179 38.69 25.03 -25.01
N LYS A 180 37.95 25.96 -25.63
CA LYS A 180 38.02 26.24 -27.06
C LYS A 180 39.39 26.78 -27.46
N ARG A 181 39.92 27.78 -26.74
CA ARG A 181 41.24 28.36 -27.02
C ARG A 181 42.35 27.34 -26.85
N ARG A 182 42.33 26.55 -25.77
CA ARG A 182 43.28 25.45 -25.54
C ARG A 182 43.25 24.44 -26.68
N LYS A 183 42.06 24.06 -27.16
CA LYS A 183 41.91 23.15 -28.30
C LYS A 183 42.52 23.73 -29.58
N VAL A 184 42.21 24.99 -29.90
CA VAL A 184 42.77 25.68 -31.08
C VAL A 184 44.30 25.70 -31.02
N PHE A 185 44.85 26.11 -29.89
CA PHE A 185 46.29 26.12 -29.67
C PHE A 185 46.90 24.72 -29.83
N THR A 186 46.33 23.71 -29.17
CA THR A 186 46.84 22.32 -29.22
C THR A 186 46.83 21.78 -30.65
N THR A 187 45.77 22.04 -31.42
CA THR A 187 45.68 21.63 -32.83
C THR A 187 46.72 22.32 -33.70
N LEU A 188 46.92 23.63 -33.52
CA LEU A 188 47.94 24.39 -34.25
C LEU A 188 49.35 23.91 -33.89
N TRP A 189 49.61 23.72 -32.60
CA TRP A 189 50.90 23.27 -32.09
C TRP A 189 51.24 21.88 -32.63
N GLN A 190 50.30 20.94 -32.57
CA GLN A 190 50.47 19.61 -33.15
C GLN A 190 50.80 19.67 -34.64
N LEU A 191 50.11 20.50 -35.42
CA LEU A 191 50.39 20.67 -36.85
C LEU A 191 51.80 21.23 -37.10
N ALA A 192 52.25 22.18 -36.29
CA ALA A 192 53.58 22.79 -36.41
C ALA A 192 54.71 21.84 -35.99
N THR A 193 54.46 20.98 -34.99
CA THR A 193 55.47 20.06 -34.44
C THR A 193 55.42 18.65 -35.02
N ASP A 194 54.40 18.29 -35.80
CA ASP A 194 54.27 16.97 -36.46
C ASP A 194 55.52 16.55 -37.27
N PRO A 195 56.19 17.46 -38.03
CA PRO A 195 57.41 17.08 -38.75
C PRO A 195 58.67 17.03 -37.87
N LEU A 196 58.60 17.42 -36.59
CA LEU A 196 59.76 17.52 -35.71
C LEU A 196 59.90 16.28 -34.81
N PRO A 197 61.14 15.85 -34.50
CA PRO A 197 61.37 14.88 -33.43
C PRO A 197 60.82 15.39 -32.09
N PRO A 198 60.34 14.49 -31.20
CA PRO A 198 59.71 14.88 -29.93
C PRO A 198 60.60 15.75 -29.02
N GLN A 199 61.91 15.54 -29.06
CA GLN A 199 62.86 16.32 -28.27
C GLN A 199 63.00 17.75 -28.79
N ASP A 200 63.01 17.93 -30.11
CA ASP A 200 63.12 19.24 -30.76
C ASP A 200 61.82 20.04 -30.60
N ALA A 201 60.67 19.38 -30.65
CA ALA A 201 59.38 19.99 -30.36
C ALA A 201 59.29 20.50 -28.92
N LYS A 202 59.87 19.77 -27.95
CA LYS A 202 59.92 20.20 -26.55
C LYS A 202 60.87 21.38 -26.34
N ASN A 203 62.06 21.33 -26.93
CA ASN A 203 63.01 22.45 -26.87
C ASN A 203 62.40 23.72 -27.47
N LEU A 204 61.67 23.59 -28.59
CA LEU A 204 60.95 24.70 -29.21
C LEU A 204 59.81 25.24 -28.33
N GLU A 205 59.10 24.37 -27.61
CA GLU A 205 58.07 24.77 -26.64
C GLU A 205 58.65 25.65 -25.52
N ASP A 206 59.81 25.24 -24.99
CA ASP A 206 60.53 25.94 -23.94
C ASP A 206 61.12 27.27 -24.46
N ASP A 207 61.73 27.28 -25.65
CA ASP A 207 62.29 28.48 -26.29
C ASP A 207 61.23 29.54 -26.61
N LEU A 208 60.02 29.11 -26.98
CA LEU A 208 58.88 30.00 -27.24
C LEU A 208 58.14 30.40 -25.94
N GLY A 209 58.54 29.87 -24.79
CA GLY A 209 57.95 30.19 -23.49
C GLY A 209 56.49 29.75 -23.36
N ILE A 210 56.14 28.60 -23.94
CA ILE A 210 54.76 28.11 -23.95
C ILE A 210 54.48 27.37 -22.64
N GLU A 211 53.62 27.95 -21.81
CA GLU A 211 53.16 27.33 -20.56
C GLU A 211 51.83 26.60 -20.76
N ARG A 212 51.79 25.32 -20.39
CA ARG A 212 50.55 24.52 -20.39
C ARG A 212 49.77 24.69 -19.09
N ASP A 213 48.50 24.29 -19.13
CA ASP A 213 47.63 24.22 -17.96
C ASP A 213 48.30 23.52 -16.77
N SER A 214 48.32 24.18 -15.62
CA SER A 214 48.90 23.64 -14.38
C SER A 214 48.10 22.45 -13.80
N PRO A 215 48.66 21.71 -12.83
CA PRO A 215 47.94 20.62 -12.16
C PRO A 215 46.61 21.06 -11.50
N GLU A 216 46.51 22.31 -11.07
CA GLU A 216 45.29 22.89 -10.48
C GLU A 216 44.16 23.00 -11.52
N HIS A 217 44.50 23.40 -12.74
CA HIS A 217 43.56 23.44 -13.86
C HIS A 217 43.04 22.03 -14.20
N ALA A 218 43.92 21.02 -14.21
CA ALA A 218 43.55 19.63 -14.43
C ALA A 218 42.67 19.07 -13.29
N ALA A 219 42.91 19.48 -12.05
CA ALA A 219 42.09 19.12 -10.90
C ALA A 219 40.70 19.77 -10.97
N LEU A 220 40.62 21.05 -11.39
CA LEU A 220 39.36 21.76 -11.59
C LEU A 220 38.49 21.11 -12.68
N GLU A 221 39.10 20.65 -13.78
CA GLU A 221 38.38 19.94 -14.85
C GLU A 221 37.83 18.59 -14.41
N LYS A 222 38.52 17.89 -13.50
CA LYS A 222 38.06 16.62 -12.91
C LYS A 222 37.09 16.83 -11.73
N GLY A 223 36.97 18.07 -11.26
CA GLY A 223 36.15 18.43 -10.11
C GLY A 223 34.65 18.45 -10.41
N PRO A 224 33.82 18.49 -9.35
CA PRO A 224 32.36 18.44 -9.46
C PRO A 224 31.75 19.65 -10.19
N LEU A 225 32.50 20.75 -10.33
CA LEU A 225 32.08 21.94 -11.08
C LEU A 225 32.13 21.73 -12.60
N CYS A 226 32.96 20.78 -13.07
CA CYS A 226 33.18 20.48 -14.48
C CYS A 226 32.65 19.11 -14.89
N ALA A 227 32.53 18.18 -13.93
CA ALA A 227 31.86 16.90 -14.13
C ALA A 227 30.37 17.16 -14.40
N GLN A 228 29.97 17.07 -15.67
CA GLN A 228 28.55 17.05 -16.02
C GLN A 228 27.88 15.94 -15.19
N ALA A 229 26.80 16.28 -14.48
CA ALA A 229 25.88 15.28 -13.98
C ALA A 229 25.48 14.41 -15.18
N ILE A 230 25.97 13.16 -15.20
CA ILE A 230 25.62 12.17 -16.20
C ILE A 230 24.11 12.04 -16.10
N ASN A 231 23.39 12.68 -17.02
CA ASN A 231 21.94 12.68 -17.02
C ASN A 231 21.53 11.28 -17.50
N PRO A 232 21.08 10.37 -16.60
CA PRO A 232 20.94 8.95 -16.92
C PRO A 232 19.78 8.66 -17.89
N LEU A 233 19.08 9.71 -18.35
CA LEU A 233 17.87 9.64 -19.16
C LEU A 233 18.09 9.84 -20.67
N LYS A 234 19.31 10.11 -21.17
CA LYS A 234 19.58 10.04 -22.61
C LYS A 234 19.77 8.57 -23.04
N ARG A 235 18.66 7.83 -23.13
CA ARG A 235 18.59 6.56 -23.86
C ARG A 235 19.07 6.80 -25.30
N LYS A 236 20.11 6.06 -25.72
CA LYS A 236 20.50 5.94 -27.12
C LYS A 236 19.29 5.46 -27.92
N ARG A 237 18.93 6.22 -28.97
CA ARG A 237 18.17 5.70 -30.10
C ARG A 237 19.05 4.75 -30.90
#